data_AF-A0A7G9SIZ3-F1
#
_entry.id   AF-A0A7G9SIZ3-F1
#
_cell.length_a   1.000
_cell.length_b   1.000
_cell.length_c   1.000
_cell.angle_alpha   90.00
_cell.angle_beta   90.00
_cell.angle_gamma   90.00
#
_symmetry.space_group_name_H-M   'P 1'
#
loop_
_entity.id
_entity.type
_entity.pdbx_description
1 polymer ?
#
loop_
_entity_poly.entity_id
_entity_poly.type
_entity_poly.pdbx_seq_one_letter_code
_entity_poly.pdbx_strand_id
1 'polypeptide(L)'
;MRWSSLLLAALVATPAAARPVPTEATQASAPIGVAAAQIFERDWVLMNWALKTHDTDRDILLSAREAQAAADAFRAIADGDEDGRVTPTEYRAAREFILARY
;
A
#
# COMPACT_ATOMS: atom_id res chain seq x y z
N MET A 1 68.50 -28.54 -19.08
CA MET A 1 67.84 -27.33 -18.56
C MET A 1 66.33 -27.57 -18.59
N ARG A 2 65.73 -27.87 -17.44
CA ARG A 2 64.29 -28.02 -17.26
C ARG A 2 63.90 -27.06 -16.15
N TRP A 3 63.33 -25.91 -16.51
CA TRP A 3 62.81 -24.95 -15.56
C TRP A 3 61.41 -25.37 -15.15
N SER A 4 61.30 -25.89 -13.92
CA SER A 4 60.02 -26.12 -13.25
C SER A 4 59.58 -24.81 -12.61
N SER A 5 58.69 -24.10 -13.30
CA SER A 5 57.95 -22.97 -12.73
C SER A 5 56.47 -23.27 -12.90
N LEU A 6 55.85 -23.88 -11.89
CA LEU A 6 54.39 -23.87 -11.76
C LEU A 6 54.05 -23.02 -10.55
N LEU A 7 53.51 -21.85 -10.89
CA LEU A 7 53.05 -20.79 -10.01
C LEU A 7 51.98 -21.29 -9.04
N LEU A 8 52.18 -20.97 -7.76
CA LEU A 8 51.13 -20.93 -6.75
C LEU A 8 50.12 -19.85 -7.14
N ALA A 9 48.89 -20.23 -7.47
CA ALA A 9 47.77 -19.30 -7.55
C ALA A 9 47.14 -19.19 -6.15
N ALA A 10 47.49 -18.14 -5.42
CA ALA A 10 46.84 -17.79 -4.17
C ALA A 10 45.44 -17.22 -4.46
N LEU A 11 44.42 -17.94 -3.99
CA LEU A 11 43.02 -17.54 -4.04
C LEU A 11 42.78 -16.44 -2.99
N VAL A 12 42.73 -15.17 -3.42
CA VAL A 12 42.36 -14.06 -2.52
C VAL A 12 40.83 -14.04 -2.39
N ALA A 13 40.36 -14.29 -1.17
CA ALA A 13 38.96 -14.19 -0.79
C ALA A 13 38.47 -12.73 -0.92
N THR A 14 37.38 -12.53 -1.67
CA THR A 14 36.64 -11.28 -1.71
C THR A 14 35.85 -11.09 -0.41
N PRO A 15 35.91 -9.93 0.26
CA PRO A 15 35.03 -9.66 1.38
C PRO A 15 33.60 -9.46 0.86
N ALA A 16 32.67 -10.21 1.44
CA ALA A 16 31.23 -10.01 1.25
C ALA A 16 30.85 -8.61 1.77
N ALA A 17 30.54 -7.70 0.87
CA ALA A 17 29.90 -6.44 1.21
C ALA A 17 28.54 -6.74 1.85
N ALA A 18 28.39 -6.40 3.13
CA ALA A 18 27.12 -6.43 3.83
C ALA A 18 26.10 -5.61 3.03
N ARG A 19 25.06 -6.28 2.53
CA ARG A 19 23.92 -5.60 1.90
C ARG A 19 23.22 -4.79 2.99
N PRO A 20 22.94 -3.49 2.78
CA PRO A 20 22.06 -2.76 3.68
C PRO A 20 20.71 -3.48 3.66
N VAL A 21 20.29 -3.96 4.84
CA VAL A 21 18.93 -4.42 5.08
C VAL A 21 18.02 -3.25 4.72
N PRO A 22 16.99 -3.40 3.88
CA PRO A 22 16.01 -2.35 3.70
C PRO A 22 15.41 -2.10 5.07
N THR A 23 15.76 -0.97 5.69
CA THR A 23 15.10 -0.48 6.89
C THR A 23 13.64 -0.37 6.52
N GLU A 24 12.84 -1.25 7.13
CA GLU A 24 11.40 -1.25 7.14
C GLU A 24 10.93 0.19 7.13
N ALA A 25 10.26 0.59 6.04
CA ALA A 25 9.81 1.96 5.88
C ALA A 25 9.01 2.30 7.12
N THR A 26 9.58 3.17 7.96
CA THR A 26 8.85 3.86 9.02
C THR A 26 7.58 4.34 8.36
N GLN A 27 6.45 3.70 8.69
CA GLN A 27 5.12 4.21 8.38
C GLN A 27 4.98 5.47 9.23
N ALA A 28 5.65 6.53 8.78
CA ALA A 28 5.48 7.87 9.29
C ALA A 28 3.99 8.09 9.24
N SER A 29 3.41 8.31 10.41
CA SER A 29 1.98 8.52 10.60
C SER A 29 1.59 9.70 9.74
N ALA A 30 1.16 9.40 8.51
CA ALA A 30 0.60 10.40 7.63
C ALA A 30 -0.55 11.04 8.40
N PRO A 31 -0.73 12.37 8.31
CA PRO A 31 -1.90 13.00 8.90
C PRO A 31 -3.12 12.21 8.44
N ILE A 32 -3.96 11.80 9.40
CA ILE A 32 -4.97 10.74 9.24
C ILE A 32 -5.81 10.90 7.94
N GLY A 33 -6.09 12.14 7.53
CA GLY A 33 -6.80 12.43 6.28
C GLY A 33 -6.03 12.14 4.97
N VAL A 34 -4.69 12.27 4.96
CA VAL A 34 -3.86 11.92 3.79
C VAL A 34 -3.80 10.40 3.61
N ALA A 35 -3.78 9.63 4.70
CA ALA A 35 -3.84 8.17 4.63
C ALA A 35 -5.20 7.67 4.11
N ALA A 36 -6.30 8.33 4.51
CA ALA A 36 -7.65 7.96 4.07
C ALA A 36 -7.85 8.23 2.57
N ALA A 37 -7.45 9.42 2.08
CA ALA A 37 -7.59 9.79 0.67
C ALA A 37 -6.82 8.85 -0.27
N GLN A 38 -5.63 8.39 0.15
CA GLN A 38 -4.79 7.48 -0.64
C GLN A 38 -5.45 6.14 -1.00
N ILE A 39 -6.43 5.68 -0.21
CA ILE A 39 -7.19 4.47 -0.52
C ILE A 39 -7.98 4.67 -1.82
N PHE A 40 -8.60 5.84 -1.96
CA PHE A 40 -9.48 6.18 -3.08
C PHE A 40 -8.70 6.57 -4.33
N GLU A 41 -7.59 7.30 -4.17
CA GLU A 41 -6.74 7.76 -5.29
C GLU A 41 -6.22 6.61 -6.19
N ARG A 42 -6.11 5.40 -5.63
CA ARG A 42 -5.58 4.22 -6.31
C ARG A 42 -6.64 3.41 -7.06
N ASP A 43 -7.92 3.66 -6.81
CA ASP A 43 -9.03 2.88 -7.36
C ASP A 43 -10.16 3.79 -7.81
N TRP A 44 -10.29 3.96 -9.13
CA TRP A 44 -11.27 4.87 -9.72
C TRP A 44 -12.71 4.55 -9.31
N VAL A 45 -13.04 3.27 -9.02
CA VAL A 45 -14.38 2.88 -8.58
C VAL A 45 -14.65 3.43 -7.19
N LEU A 46 -13.70 3.26 -6.28
CA LEU A 46 -13.84 3.76 -4.91
C LEU A 46 -13.79 5.28 -4.87
N MET A 47 -12.95 5.92 -5.69
CA MET A 47 -12.94 7.38 -5.82
C MET A 47 -14.31 7.92 -6.26
N ASN A 48 -14.86 7.39 -7.36
CA ASN A 48 -16.16 7.84 -7.84
C ASN A 48 -17.26 7.62 -6.82
N TRP A 49 -17.28 6.45 -6.18
CA TRP A 49 -18.23 6.15 -5.12
C TRP A 49 -18.12 7.13 -3.95
N ALA A 50 -16.89 7.36 -3.46
CA ALA A 50 -16.64 8.27 -2.34
C ALA A 50 -17.05 9.71 -2.68
N LEU A 51 -16.73 10.21 -3.87
CA LEU A 51 -17.18 11.53 -4.31
C LEU A 51 -18.71 11.60 -4.34
N LYS A 52 -19.39 10.62 -4.93
CA LYS A 52 -20.86 10.65 -5.01
C LYS A 52 -21.56 10.63 -3.66
N THR A 53 -20.98 10.00 -2.64
CA THR A 53 -21.65 9.80 -1.35
C THR A 53 -21.14 10.70 -0.24
N HIS A 54 -19.92 11.23 -0.34
CA HIS A 54 -19.26 11.96 0.74
C HIS A 54 -18.72 13.34 0.35
N ASP A 55 -18.60 13.68 -0.95
CA ASP A 55 -18.29 15.05 -1.40
C ASP A 55 -19.48 15.97 -1.08
N THR A 56 -19.40 16.61 0.08
CA THR A 56 -20.49 17.36 0.70
C THR A 56 -20.52 18.78 0.18
N ASP A 57 -19.34 19.39 0.00
CA ASP A 57 -19.20 20.73 -0.55
C ASP A 57 -19.22 20.76 -2.09
N ARG A 58 -19.19 19.59 -2.74
CA ARG A 58 -19.34 19.38 -4.19
C ARG A 58 -18.22 20.00 -4.99
N ASP A 59 -17.01 19.95 -4.44
CA ASP A 59 -15.82 20.52 -5.06
C ASP A 59 -15.03 19.51 -5.90
N ILE A 60 -15.57 18.29 -6.09
CA ILE A 60 -15.00 17.14 -6.82
C ILE A 60 -13.68 16.61 -6.26
N LEU A 61 -13.32 17.03 -5.06
CA LEU A 61 -12.20 16.52 -4.28
C LEU A 61 -12.73 15.87 -3.00
N LEU A 62 -11.87 15.11 -2.33
CA LEU A 62 -12.16 14.65 -0.97
C LEU A 62 -11.29 15.45 -0.02
N SER A 63 -11.91 16.33 0.75
CA SER A 63 -11.24 16.92 1.90
C SER A 63 -10.82 15.82 2.89
N ALA A 64 -9.89 16.11 3.80
CA ALA A 64 -9.45 15.17 4.82
C ALA A 64 -10.63 14.57 5.64
N ARG A 65 -11.68 15.38 5.85
CA ARG A 65 -12.87 14.95 6.60
C ARG A 65 -13.74 14.00 5.79
N GLU A 66 -13.96 14.31 4.52
CA GLU A 66 -14.80 13.50 3.62
C GLU A 66 -14.11 12.18 3.30
N ALA A 67 -12.79 12.22 3.06
CA ALA A 67 -11.98 11.02 2.89
C ALA A 67 -12.06 10.10 4.13
N GLN A 68 -11.99 10.65 5.35
CA GLN A 68 -12.14 9.84 6.56
C GLN A 68 -13.54 9.23 6.67
N ALA A 69 -14.59 10.01 6.44
CA ALA A 69 -15.97 9.51 6.48
C ALA A 69 -16.21 8.40 5.43
N ALA A 70 -15.66 8.57 4.23
CA ALA A 70 -15.71 7.55 3.19
C ALA A 70 -14.90 6.30 3.58
N ALA A 71 -13.75 6.45 4.22
CA ALA A 71 -12.93 5.32 4.67
C ALA A 71 -13.64 4.50 5.77
N ASP A 72 -14.30 5.18 6.72
CA ASP A 72 -15.09 4.53 7.75
C ASP A 72 -16.27 3.75 7.14
N ALA A 73 -16.98 4.36 6.18
CA ALA A 73 -18.07 3.71 5.46
C ALA A 73 -17.59 2.53 4.62
N PHE A 74 -16.46 2.68 3.91
CA PHE A 74 -15.87 1.59 3.14
C PHE A 74 -15.47 0.42 4.05
N ARG A 75 -14.85 0.71 5.20
CA ARG A 75 -14.47 -0.31 6.17
C ARG A 75 -15.68 -1.06 6.71
N ALA A 76 -16.78 -0.37 7.01
CA ALA A 76 -18.03 -1.01 7.45
C ALA A 76 -18.64 -1.95 6.39
N ILE A 77 -18.35 -1.72 5.10
CA ILE A 77 -18.75 -2.61 4.00
C ILE A 77 -17.77 -3.78 3.85
N ALA A 78 -16.48 -3.52 4.07
CA ALA A 78 -15.41 -4.46 3.77
C ALA A 78 -15.09 -5.45 4.88
N ASP A 79 -15.09 -5.01 6.14
CA ASP A 79 -14.78 -5.78 7.35
C ASP A 79 -15.94 -6.78 7.63
N GLY A 80 -15.99 -7.85 6.84
CA GLY A 80 -17.14 -8.74 6.75
C GLY A 80 -17.15 -9.81 7.83
N ASP A 81 -15.99 -10.11 8.43
CA ASP A 81 -15.86 -10.98 9.59
C ASP A 81 -15.79 -10.22 10.93
N GLU A 82 -15.87 -8.88 10.88
CA GLU A 82 -15.87 -7.97 12.02
C GLU A 82 -14.61 -8.10 12.92
N ASP A 83 -13.48 -8.52 12.35
CA ASP A 83 -12.22 -8.66 13.06
C ASP A 83 -11.47 -7.33 13.25
N GLY A 84 -11.97 -6.26 12.65
CA GLY A 84 -11.37 -4.94 12.72
C GLY A 84 -10.20 -4.78 11.74
N ARG A 85 -10.11 -5.58 10.70
CA ARG A 85 -9.14 -5.44 9.61
C ARG A 85 -9.87 -5.53 8.28
N VAL A 86 -9.16 -5.13 7.23
CA VAL A 86 -9.65 -5.31 5.87
C VAL A 86 -8.57 -6.06 5.12
N THR A 87 -8.82 -7.33 4.87
CA THR A 87 -7.96 -8.19 4.06
C THR A 87 -8.08 -7.83 2.57
N PRO A 88 -7.12 -8.23 1.72
CA PRO A 88 -7.24 -8.03 0.28
C PRO A 88 -8.47 -8.71 -0.34
N THR A 89 -8.95 -9.80 0.25
CA THR A 89 -10.15 -10.51 -0.22
C THR A 89 -11.41 -9.71 0.09
N GLU A 90 -11.51 -9.19 1.31
CA GLU A 90 -12.58 -8.30 1.74
C GLU A 90 -12.62 -6.99 0.96
N TYR A 91 -11.45 -6.37 0.74
CA TYR A 91 -11.34 -5.19 -0.11
C TYR A 91 -11.94 -5.45 -1.50
N ARG A 92 -11.59 -6.57 -2.14
CA ARG A 92 -12.13 -6.93 -3.45
C ARG A 92 -13.63 -7.17 -3.41
N ALA A 93 -14.11 -7.91 -2.41
CA ALA A 93 -15.54 -8.18 -2.25
C ALA A 93 -16.35 -6.90 -2.04
N ALA A 94 -15.85 -5.97 -1.21
CA ALA A 94 -16.46 -4.66 -1.00
C ALA A 94 -16.49 -3.82 -2.27
N ARG A 95 -15.38 -3.81 -3.02
CA ARG A 95 -15.30 -3.11 -4.31
C ARG A 95 -16.30 -3.66 -5.31
N GLU A 96 -16.42 -4.98 -5.42
CA GLU A 96 -17.41 -5.64 -6.29
C GLU A 96 -18.84 -5.32 -5.84
N PHE A 97 -19.09 -5.32 -4.54
CA PHE A 97 -20.38 -4.94 -3.96
C PHE A 97 -20.78 -3.50 -4.29
N ILE A 98 -19.84 -2.56 -4.18
CA ILE A 98 -20.02 -1.14 -4.52
C ILE A 98 -20.28 -1.01 -6.03
N LEU A 99 -19.44 -1.62 -6.87
CA LEU A 99 -19.55 -1.55 -8.32
C LEU A 99 -20.89 -2.10 -8.83
N ALA A 100 -21.39 -3.19 -8.23
CA ALA A 100 -22.67 -3.78 -8.62
C ALA A 100 -23.89 -2.87 -8.33
N ARG A 101 -23.72 -1.82 -7.53
CA ARG A 101 -24.76 -0.86 -7.14
C ARG A 101 -24.51 0.53 -7.73
N TYR A 102 -23.49 0.66 -8.58
CA TYR A 102 -23.00 1.93 -9.09
C TYR A 102 -23.35 2.16 -10.57
#